data_AF-A0A933L6D4-F1
#
_entry.id   AF-A0A933L6D4-F1
#
_cell.length_a   1.000
_cell.length_b   1.000
_cell.length_c   1.000
_cell.angle_alpha   90.00
_cell.angle_beta   90.00
_cell.angle_gamma   90.00
#
_symmetry.space_group_name_H-M   'P 1'
#
loop_
_entity.id
_entity.type
_entity.pdbx_description
1 polymer ?
#
loop_
_entity_poly.entity_id
_entity_poly.type
_entity_poly.pdbx_seq_one_letter_code
_entity_poly.pdbx_strand_id
1 'polypeptide(L)'
;MKKLVIVTLAVGVMGLNGIAMADGFKCETRDGKLLVKVFNQVKPELGTRNAAVMVISDRDVHVGRKTIASFKDASGLLSSRGANYVAKVDLRFADSRRKGELIGGTKLGELDRILLGVDFNYSQPVEEGEIVSGVLTLEKRNGDSIELDMDCTRYLKN
;
A
#
# COMPACT_ATOMS: atom_id res chain seq x y z
N MET A 1 9.85 -26.27 65.36
CA MET A 1 10.60 -25.46 64.38
C MET A 1 10.29 -25.99 62.98
N LYS A 2 9.41 -25.33 62.23
CA LYS A 2 9.01 -25.77 60.87
C LYS A 2 9.82 -24.97 59.86
N LYS A 3 10.64 -25.66 59.06
CA LYS A 3 11.46 -25.05 58.01
C LYS A 3 10.56 -24.64 56.84
N LEU A 4 10.62 -23.35 56.54
CA LEU A 4 9.95 -22.68 55.43
C LEU A 4 10.58 -23.16 54.10
N VAL A 5 9.78 -23.78 53.23
CA VAL A 5 10.19 -24.11 51.86
C VAL A 5 10.00 -22.86 51.02
N ILE A 6 11.11 -22.27 50.55
CA ILE A 6 11.10 -21.14 49.62
C ILE A 6 10.76 -21.71 48.24
N VAL A 7 9.54 -21.43 47.78
CA VAL A 7 9.11 -21.73 46.42
C VAL A 7 9.58 -20.60 45.51
N THR A 8 10.55 -20.91 44.66
CA THR A 8 11.06 -19.99 43.64
C THR A 8 9.99 -19.77 42.57
N LEU A 9 9.33 -18.60 42.59
CA LEU A 9 8.46 -18.17 41.50
C LEU A 9 9.34 -17.77 40.30
N ALA A 10 9.45 -18.65 39.31
CA ALA A 10 9.93 -18.29 37.99
C ALA A 10 8.85 -17.43 37.31
N VAL A 11 8.98 -16.11 37.39
CA VAL A 11 8.16 -15.19 36.61
C VAL A 11 8.57 -15.34 35.16
N GLY A 12 7.75 -16.07 34.40
CA GLY A 12 7.89 -16.21 32.96
C GLY A 12 7.84 -14.84 32.31
N VAL A 13 8.93 -14.44 31.69
CA VAL A 13 8.96 -13.32 30.75
C VAL A 13 8.14 -13.75 29.55
N MET A 14 6.84 -13.43 29.56
CA MET A 14 6.04 -13.46 28.34
C MET A 14 6.59 -12.36 27.43
N GLY A 15 7.49 -12.77 26.53
CA GLY A 15 7.93 -11.95 25.42
C GLY A 15 6.71 -11.55 24.60
N LEU A 16 6.31 -10.28 24.69
CA LEU A 16 5.42 -9.63 23.74
C LEU A 16 6.18 -9.42 22.43
N ASN A 17 6.54 -10.52 21.75
CA ASN A 17 6.95 -10.48 20.35
C ASN A 17 5.69 -10.48 19.50
N GLY A 18 4.97 -9.36 19.54
CA GLY A 18 3.77 -9.08 18.75
C GLY A 18 4.08 -8.15 17.59
N ILE A 19 4.95 -8.64 16.69
CA ILE A 19 4.80 -8.59 15.23
C ILE A 19 4.61 -7.20 14.58
N ALA A 20 5.61 -6.80 13.78
CA ALA A 20 5.47 -5.67 12.86
C ALA A 20 4.45 -6.03 11.76
N MET A 21 3.18 -5.68 11.99
CA MET A 21 2.07 -5.96 11.08
C MET A 21 2.16 -5.07 9.85
N ALA A 22 2.42 -5.57 8.64
CA ALA A 22 2.25 -4.72 7.44
C ALA A 22 0.75 -4.54 7.16
N ASP A 23 0.26 -3.30 7.05
CA ASP A 23 -1.15 -2.96 6.73
C ASP A 23 -1.22 -2.36 5.33
N GLY A 24 -2.34 -2.48 4.63
CA GLY A 24 -2.45 -1.94 3.28
C GLY A 24 -3.62 -2.49 2.48
N PHE A 25 -3.56 -2.27 1.17
CA PHE A 25 -4.60 -2.65 0.23
C PHE A 25 -4.03 -3.24 -1.05
N LYS A 26 -4.76 -4.20 -1.60
CA LYS A 26 -4.54 -4.76 -2.92
C LYS A 26 -5.77 -4.42 -3.77
N CYS A 27 -5.62 -3.44 -4.65
CA CYS A 27 -6.69 -2.90 -5.47
C CYS A 27 -6.55 -3.37 -6.92
N GLU A 28 -7.65 -3.79 -7.52
CA GLU A 28 -7.70 -4.33 -8.88
C GLU A 28 -8.82 -3.69 -9.68
N THR A 29 -8.59 -3.42 -10.96
CA THR A 29 -9.69 -3.04 -11.87
C THR A 29 -10.63 -4.23 -12.07
N ARG A 30 -11.90 -3.97 -12.43
CA ARG A 30 -12.90 -5.04 -12.66
C ARG A 30 -12.50 -6.05 -13.73
N ASP A 31 -11.72 -5.63 -14.72
CA ASP A 31 -11.17 -6.53 -15.76
C ASP A 31 -9.94 -7.32 -15.28
N GLY A 32 -9.48 -7.08 -14.05
CA GLY A 32 -8.37 -7.77 -13.40
C GLY A 32 -6.99 -7.44 -13.96
N LYS A 33 -6.88 -6.52 -14.92
CA LYS A 33 -5.62 -6.23 -15.63
C LYS A 33 -4.68 -5.38 -14.81
N LEU A 34 -5.19 -4.28 -14.28
CA LEU A 34 -4.41 -3.35 -13.49
C LEU A 34 -4.49 -3.72 -12.02
N LEU A 35 -3.33 -3.81 -11.38
CA LEU A 35 -3.17 -4.13 -9.97
C LEU A 35 -2.35 -3.03 -9.29
N VAL A 36 -2.93 -2.43 -8.26
CA VAL A 36 -2.28 -1.45 -7.40
C VAL A 36 -2.17 -2.03 -6.00
N LYS A 37 -0.96 -2.16 -5.48
CA LYS A 37 -0.71 -2.57 -4.10
C LYS A 37 -0.17 -1.40 -3.31
N VAL A 38 -0.72 -1.15 -2.14
CA VAL A 38 -0.17 -0.17 -1.20
C VAL A 38 0.12 -0.84 0.12
N PHE A 39 1.31 -0.60 0.65
CA PHE A 39 1.76 -1.09 1.94
C PHE A 39 2.07 0.12 2.82
N ASN A 40 1.52 0.14 4.02
CA ASN A 40 1.71 1.16 5.03
C ASN A 40 2.84 0.76 6.00
N GLN A 41 3.62 1.74 6.45
CA GLN A 41 4.49 1.57 7.61
C GLN A 41 3.61 1.46 8.86
N VAL A 42 3.83 0.41 9.64
CA VAL A 42 3.19 0.24 10.94
C VAL A 42 4.30 0.28 11.97
N LYS A 43 4.70 1.50 12.35
CA LYS A 43 5.58 1.73 13.50
C LYS A 43 4.73 2.32 14.62
N PRO A 44 4.44 1.58 15.69
CA PRO A 44 3.63 2.06 16.82
C PRO A 44 4.14 3.39 17.38
N GLU A 45 5.46 3.56 17.41
CA GLU A 45 6.18 4.74 17.91
C GLU A 45 6.06 5.98 17.01
N LEU A 46 5.67 5.83 15.74
CA LEU A 46 5.44 6.96 14.83
C LEU A 46 3.98 7.44 14.81
N GLY A 47 3.06 6.77 15.52
CA GLY A 47 1.67 7.22 15.69
C GLY A 47 0.81 7.31 14.41
N THR A 48 1.38 7.08 13.23
CA THR A 48 0.69 7.25 11.94
C THR A 48 1.00 6.09 10.99
N ARG A 49 -0.06 5.45 10.48
CA ARG A 49 0.00 4.48 9.38
C ARG A 49 0.18 5.26 8.08
N ASN A 50 1.42 5.57 7.74
CA ASN A 50 1.76 6.27 6.49
C ASN A 50 2.08 5.24 5.42
N ALA A 51 1.74 5.52 4.17
CA ALA A 51 2.12 4.68 3.05
C ALA A 51 3.63 4.56 2.96
N ALA A 52 4.13 3.33 2.90
CA ALA A 52 5.54 3.04 2.67
C ALA A 52 5.83 2.95 1.17
N VAL A 53 5.02 2.15 0.47
CA VAL A 53 5.24 1.78 -0.93
C VAL A 53 3.90 1.61 -1.63
N MET A 54 3.79 2.18 -2.83
CA MET A 54 2.74 1.89 -3.80
C MET A 54 3.39 1.20 -5.02
N VAL A 55 2.83 0.09 -5.46
CA VAL A 55 3.30 -0.69 -6.61
C VAL A 55 2.18 -0.81 -7.62
N ILE A 56 2.44 -0.40 -8.86
CA ILE A 56 1.49 -0.50 -9.97
C ILE A 56 1.98 -1.58 -10.93
N SER A 57 1.11 -2.53 -11.25
CA SER A 57 1.43 -3.66 -12.12
C SER A 57 0.30 -3.95 -13.10
N ASP A 58 0.67 -4.45 -14.27
CA ASP A 58 -0.25 -5.00 -15.27
C ASP A 58 -0.05 -6.51 -15.36
N ARG A 59 -1.16 -7.25 -15.20
CA ARG A 59 -1.16 -8.72 -15.18
C ARG A 59 -0.99 -9.35 -16.56
N ASP A 60 -1.36 -8.64 -17.62
CA ASP A 60 -1.33 -9.11 -19.00
C ASP A 60 0.10 -9.16 -19.57
N VAL A 61 1.06 -8.47 -18.93
CA VAL A 61 2.48 -8.55 -19.31
C VAL A 61 3.05 -9.94 -18.96
N HIS A 62 3.03 -10.84 -19.95
CA HIS A 62 3.41 -12.26 -19.80
C HIS A 62 4.93 -12.48 -19.61
N VAL A 63 5.78 -11.53 -20.00
CA VAL A 63 7.25 -11.72 -20.00
C VAL A 63 7.91 -10.88 -18.89
N GLY A 64 7.92 -11.45 -17.68
CA GLY A 64 8.95 -11.19 -16.66
C GLY A 64 8.94 -9.85 -15.91
N ARG A 65 8.15 -8.83 -16.27
CA ARG A 65 8.13 -7.54 -15.56
C ARG A 65 6.76 -6.87 -15.49
N LYS A 66 5.82 -7.55 -14.84
CA LYS A 66 4.45 -7.07 -14.56
C LYS A 66 4.40 -5.73 -13.83
N THR A 67 5.40 -5.41 -13.02
CA THR A 67 5.48 -4.11 -12.36
C THR A 67 5.87 -3.01 -13.34
N ILE A 68 4.96 -2.04 -13.49
CA ILE A 68 5.11 -0.85 -14.33
C ILE A 68 5.90 0.22 -13.58
N ALA A 69 5.46 0.52 -12.36
CA ALA A 69 6.05 1.56 -11.52
C ALA A 69 5.97 1.22 -10.04
N SER A 70 6.87 1.81 -9.25
CA SER A 70 6.82 1.76 -7.79
C SER A 70 7.17 3.13 -7.21
N PHE A 71 6.43 3.54 -6.18
CA PHE A 71 6.55 4.81 -5.51
C PHE A 71 6.78 4.57 -4.03
N LYS A 72 7.71 5.30 -3.43
CA LYS A 72 8.14 5.10 -2.05
C LYS A 72 8.12 6.43 -1.32
N ASP A 73 7.64 6.40 -0.08
CA ASP A 73 7.64 7.58 0.80
C ASP A 73 9.06 8.03 1.13
N ALA A 74 9.96 7.07 1.37
CA ALA A 74 11.39 7.34 1.59
C ALA A 74 12.09 8.07 0.41
N SER A 75 11.50 8.05 -0.79
CA SER A 75 11.99 8.77 -1.97
C SER A 75 11.27 10.11 -2.19
N GLY A 76 10.30 10.47 -1.34
CA GLY A 76 9.46 11.67 -1.49
C GLY A 76 8.47 11.58 -2.66
N LEU A 77 8.27 10.40 -3.23
CA LEU A 77 7.39 10.19 -4.39
C LEU A 77 6.03 9.63 -4.02
N LEU A 78 5.81 9.29 -2.75
CA LEU A 78 4.55 8.79 -2.24
C LEU A 78 4.22 9.55 -0.96
N SER A 79 2.96 9.95 -0.83
CA SER A 79 2.41 10.47 0.42
C SER A 79 1.02 9.89 0.64
N SER A 80 0.53 9.99 1.87
CA SER A 80 -0.80 9.49 2.21
C SER A 80 -1.45 10.24 3.34
N ARG A 81 -2.78 10.26 3.36
CA ARG A 81 -3.59 10.70 4.49
C ARG A 81 -4.77 9.75 4.65
N GLY A 82 -4.73 8.92 5.69
CA GLY A 82 -5.69 7.83 5.84
C GLY A 82 -5.53 6.81 4.70
N ALA A 83 -6.63 6.45 4.05
CA ALA A 83 -6.63 5.51 2.92
C ALA A 83 -6.61 6.23 1.56
N ASN A 84 -6.12 7.48 1.54
CA ASN A 84 -5.86 8.24 0.32
C ASN A 84 -4.36 8.32 0.09
N TYR A 85 -3.92 7.90 -1.08
CA TYR A 85 -2.53 7.75 -1.46
C TYR A 85 -2.22 8.56 -2.71
N VAL A 86 -1.12 9.30 -2.69
CA VAL A 86 -0.71 10.15 -3.81
C VAL A 86 0.71 9.82 -4.21
N ALA A 87 0.87 9.27 -5.41
CA ALA A 87 2.15 8.98 -6.04
C ALA A 87 2.49 10.08 -7.06
N LYS A 88 3.67 10.69 -6.91
CA LYS A 88 4.23 11.65 -7.88
C LYS A 88 5.04 10.93 -8.94
N VAL A 89 4.72 11.17 -10.21
CA VAL A 89 5.41 10.56 -11.34
C VAL A 89 6.64 11.37 -11.73
N ASP A 90 7.80 10.91 -11.27
CA ASP A 90 9.11 11.44 -11.66
C ASP A 90 9.89 10.39 -12.47
N LEU A 91 10.04 10.64 -13.77
CA LEU A 91 10.68 9.70 -14.70
C LEU A 91 12.21 9.59 -14.51
N ARG A 92 12.81 10.43 -13.66
CA ARG A 92 14.23 10.38 -13.33
C ARG A 92 14.56 9.22 -12.37
N PHE A 93 13.56 8.72 -11.65
CA PHE A 93 13.72 7.62 -10.72
C PHE A 93 13.63 6.27 -11.44
N ALA A 94 14.52 5.34 -11.07
CA ALA A 94 14.61 4.03 -11.70
C ALA A 94 13.30 3.22 -11.59
N ASP A 95 12.55 3.43 -10.51
CA ASP A 95 11.31 2.73 -10.19
C ASP A 95 10.09 3.27 -10.99
N SER A 96 10.24 4.39 -11.72
CA SER A 96 9.18 5.03 -12.52
C SER A 96 9.66 5.49 -13.92
N ARG A 97 10.86 5.09 -14.35
CA ARG A 97 11.46 5.54 -15.63
C ARG A 97 10.82 4.97 -16.89
N ARG A 98 9.89 4.01 -16.77
CA ARG A 98 9.29 3.30 -17.90
C ARG A 98 8.17 4.10 -18.57
N LYS A 99 8.52 5.25 -19.14
CA LYS A 99 7.57 6.24 -19.68
C LYS A 99 6.58 5.71 -20.74
N GLY A 100 6.90 4.61 -21.41
CA GLY A 100 6.07 4.03 -22.47
C GLY A 100 5.04 2.99 -22.00
N GLU A 101 5.13 2.53 -20.75
CA GLU A 101 4.18 1.56 -20.20
C GLU A 101 2.81 2.20 -20.00
N LEU A 102 1.75 1.42 -20.18
CA LEU A 102 0.38 1.87 -20.05
C LEU A 102 -0.18 1.60 -18.66
N ILE A 103 -0.93 2.55 -18.13
CA ILE A 103 -1.73 2.43 -16.91
C ILE A 103 -3.12 2.93 -17.28
N GLY A 104 -4.14 2.07 -17.26
CA GLY A 104 -5.50 2.45 -17.65
C GLY A 104 -5.60 3.07 -19.05
N GLY A 105 -4.80 2.57 -20.00
CA GLY A 105 -4.73 3.10 -21.37
C GLY A 105 -3.92 4.39 -21.54
N THR A 106 -3.34 4.96 -20.47
CA THR A 106 -2.50 6.16 -20.54
C THR A 106 -1.03 5.83 -20.31
N LYS A 107 -0.13 6.46 -21.06
CA LYS A 107 1.32 6.24 -20.88
C LYS A 107 1.78 6.83 -19.56
N LEU A 108 2.61 6.10 -18.81
CA LEU A 108 3.21 6.58 -17.56
C LEU A 108 3.93 7.93 -17.75
N GLY A 109 4.56 8.15 -18.91
CA GLY A 109 5.25 9.42 -19.21
C GLY A 109 4.33 10.65 -19.29
N GLU A 110 3.05 10.45 -19.56
CA GLU A 110 2.05 11.50 -19.69
C GLU A 110 1.40 11.87 -18.34
N LEU A 111 1.64 11.06 -17.31
CA LEU A 111 1.10 11.28 -15.96
C LEU A 111 1.98 12.22 -15.15
N ASP A 112 1.34 13.12 -14.40
CA ASP A 112 1.97 13.87 -13.31
C ASP A 112 1.80 13.14 -11.97
N ARG A 113 0.60 12.62 -11.71
CA ARG A 113 0.25 11.97 -10.44
C ARG A 113 -0.65 10.77 -10.65
N ILE A 114 -0.58 9.87 -9.67
CA ILE A 114 -1.48 8.72 -9.55
C ILE A 114 -2.03 8.76 -8.14
N LEU A 115 -3.35 8.84 -8.01
CA LEU A 115 -4.05 8.93 -6.74
C LEU A 115 -4.88 7.68 -6.55
N LEU A 116 -4.76 7.03 -5.39
CA LEU A 116 -5.63 5.93 -5.01
C LEU A 116 -6.39 6.35 -3.75
N GLY A 117 -7.71 6.48 -3.86
CA GLY A 117 -8.61 6.60 -2.73
C GLY A 117 -9.28 5.27 -2.46
N VAL A 118 -9.21 4.76 -1.23
CA VAL A 118 -9.94 3.56 -0.80
C VAL A 118 -11.04 3.99 0.16
N ASP A 119 -12.26 3.49 -0.03
CA ASP A 119 -13.40 3.73 0.85
C ASP A 119 -13.24 2.95 2.16
N PHE A 120 -12.33 3.45 2.99
CA PHE A 120 -11.93 2.81 4.23
C PHE A 120 -11.64 3.86 5.31
N ASN A 121 -12.16 3.60 6.50
CA ASN A 121 -11.94 4.41 7.68
C ASN A 121 -11.21 3.60 8.77
N TYR A 122 -10.06 4.08 9.22
CA TYR A 122 -9.30 3.43 10.30
C TYR A 122 -10.04 3.38 11.64
N SER A 123 -11.04 4.24 11.84
CA SER A 123 -11.90 4.22 13.04
C SER A 123 -12.98 3.14 12.98
N GLN A 124 -13.26 2.62 11.78
CA GLN A 124 -14.21 1.54 11.52
C GLN A 124 -13.53 0.50 10.62
N PRO A 125 -12.52 -0.22 11.15
CA PRO A 125 -11.71 -1.13 10.36
C PRO A 125 -12.53 -2.34 9.86
N VAL A 126 -12.32 -2.71 8.60
CA VAL A 126 -12.82 -3.97 7.99
C VAL A 126 -11.89 -5.15 8.26
N GLU A 127 -12.33 -6.39 8.08
CA GLU A 127 -11.46 -7.55 8.36
C GLU A 127 -10.35 -7.73 7.29
N GLU A 128 -9.33 -8.55 7.59
CA GLU A 128 -8.37 -8.96 6.57
C GLU A 128 -9.09 -9.73 5.45
N GLY A 129 -8.76 -9.43 4.19
CA GLY A 129 -9.40 -10.08 3.05
C GLY A 129 -10.76 -9.48 2.67
N GLU A 130 -11.31 -8.57 3.48
CA GLU A 130 -12.53 -7.86 3.15
C GLU A 130 -12.31 -6.93 1.95
N ILE A 131 -13.31 -6.86 1.06
CA ILE A 131 -13.27 -6.05 -0.16
C ILE A 131 -14.04 -4.77 0.09
N VAL A 132 -13.38 -3.64 -0.18
CA VAL A 132 -13.95 -2.30 -0.17
C VAL A 132 -13.76 -1.65 -1.54
N SER A 133 -14.59 -0.65 -1.85
CA SER A 133 -14.44 0.10 -3.09
C SER A 133 -13.23 1.03 -3.04
N GLY A 134 -12.63 1.30 -4.19
CA GLY A 134 -11.61 2.32 -4.36
C GLY A 134 -11.68 2.96 -5.74
N VAL A 135 -11.02 4.10 -5.88
CA VAL A 135 -10.89 4.82 -7.14
C VAL A 135 -9.43 5.14 -7.38
N LEU A 136 -8.93 4.78 -8.57
CA LEU A 136 -7.62 5.19 -9.06
C LEU A 136 -7.78 6.34 -10.04
N THR A 137 -7.28 7.52 -9.66
CA THR A 137 -7.24 8.71 -10.52
C THR A 137 -5.85 8.85 -11.14
N LEU A 138 -5.79 8.91 -12.47
CA LEU A 138 -4.59 9.16 -13.25
C LEU A 138 -4.62 10.61 -13.72
N GLU A 139 -3.82 11.46 -13.07
CA GLU A 139 -3.72 12.89 -13.42
C GLU A 139 -2.61 13.08 -14.44
N LYS A 140 -2.97 13.57 -15.62
CA LYS A 140 -2.04 13.85 -16.72
C LYS A 140 -1.36 15.20 -16.52
N ARG A 141 -0.17 15.35 -17.11
CA ARG A 141 0.62 16.59 -17.08
C ARG A 141 -0.06 17.79 -17.73
N ASN A 142 -1.07 17.55 -18.58
CA ASN A 142 -1.87 18.60 -19.20
C ASN A 142 -3.09 19.03 -18.34
N GLY A 143 -3.29 18.42 -17.17
CA GLY A 143 -4.41 18.71 -16.26
C GLY A 143 -5.62 17.81 -16.45
N ASP A 144 -5.67 16.96 -17.48
CA ASP A 144 -6.75 15.98 -17.63
C ASP A 144 -6.64 14.87 -16.58
N SER A 145 -7.77 14.28 -16.21
CA SER A 145 -7.81 13.11 -15.34
C SER A 145 -8.60 11.96 -15.94
N ILE A 146 -8.23 10.74 -15.56
CA ILE A 146 -8.99 9.52 -15.83
C ILE A 146 -9.22 8.83 -14.49
N GLU A 147 -10.43 8.37 -14.25
CA GLU A 147 -10.79 7.62 -13.06
C GLU A 147 -11.08 6.17 -13.43
N LEU A 148 -10.60 5.24 -12.61
CA LEU A 148 -10.82 3.81 -12.73
C LEU A 148 -11.40 3.30 -11.42
N ASP A 149 -12.55 2.65 -11.49
CA ASP A 149 -13.12 1.90 -10.37
C ASP A 149 -12.22 0.71 -10.03
N MET A 150 -11.96 0.54 -8.74
CA MET A 150 -11.11 -0.52 -8.19
C MET A 150 -11.86 -1.30 -7.10
N ASP A 151 -11.66 -2.61 -7.07
CA ASP A 151 -12.02 -3.45 -5.93
C ASP A 151 -10.76 -3.64 -5.08
N CYS A 152 -10.81 -3.19 -3.83
CA CYS A 152 -9.66 -3.15 -2.92
C CYS A 152 -9.82 -4.16 -1.78
N THR A 153 -9.00 -5.19 -1.80
CA THR A 153 -8.91 -6.16 -0.70
C THR A 153 -7.99 -5.63 0.40
N ARG A 154 -8.46 -5.59 1.65
CA ARG A 154 -7.61 -5.25 2.80
C ARG A 154 -6.55 -6.33 3.01
N TYR A 155 -5.31 -5.89 3.22
CA TYR A 155 -4.17 -6.75 3.44
C TYR A 155 -3.51 -6.45 4.79
N LEU A 156 -3.51 -7.44 5.67
CA LEU A 156 -2.76 -7.42 6.93
C LEU A 156 -1.73 -8.55 6.86
N LYS A 157 -0.46 -8.26 7.14
CA LYS A 157 0.58 -9.28 7.24
C LYS A 157 1.10 -9.32 8.66
N ASN A 158 0.77 -10.39 9.38
CA ASN A 158 1.43 -10.80 10.60
C ASN A 158 2.79 -11.44 10.29
#